data_AF-A0A127BPQ4-F1
#
_entry.id   AF-A0A127BPQ4-F1
#
_cell.length_a   1.000
_cell.length_b   1.000
_cell.length_c   1.000
_cell.angle_alpha   90.00
_cell.angle_beta   90.00
_cell.angle_gamma   90.00
#
_symmetry.space_group_name_H-M   'P 1'
#
loop_
_entity.id
_entity.type
_entity.pdbx_description
1 polymer ?
#
loop_
_entity_poly.entity_id
_entity_poly.type
_entity_poly.pdbx_seq_one_letter_code
_entity_poly.pdbx_strand_id
1 'polypeptide(L)'
;MKSVVTTVVTAADAAGRFPSQNDLEAVQDNIQRAAARLEAAEKLAAGLDNVTREAGDACFNKYAYLRQPGEAGDSQVKVDKCYRDLGHYLRLI
;
A
#
# COMPACT_ATOMS: atom_id res chain seq x y z
N MET A 1 -12.68 1.82 -6.68
CA MET A 1 -11.20 1.81 -6.52
C MET A 1 -10.66 2.96 -7.36
N LYS A 2 -9.91 3.91 -6.78
CA LYS A 2 -9.41 5.07 -7.53
C LYS A 2 -8.14 4.70 -8.29
N SER A 3 -8.19 4.81 -9.61
CA SER A 3 -7.07 4.70 -10.54
C SER A 3 -7.22 5.76 -11.65
N VAL A 4 -6.16 5.99 -12.42
CA VAL A 4 -6.20 6.92 -13.58
C VAL A 4 -7.36 6.57 -14.51
N VAL A 5 -7.52 5.29 -14.85
CA VAL A 5 -8.59 4.81 -15.74
C VAL A 5 -9.98 5.07 -15.14
N THR A 6 -10.20 4.68 -13.88
CA THR A 6 -11.53 4.90 -13.26
C THR A 6 -11.85 6.38 -13.12
N THR A 7 -10.84 7.23 -12.87
CA THR A 7 -11.06 8.67 -12.74
C THR A 7 -11.51 9.30 -14.05
N VAL A 8 -10.86 8.98 -15.17
CA VAL A 8 -11.27 9.55 -16.47
C VAL A 8 -12.60 8.98 -16.97
N VAL A 9 -12.87 7.69 -16.73
CA VAL A 9 -14.15 7.06 -17.10
C VAL A 9 -15.30 7.67 -16.30
N THR A 10 -15.17 7.75 -14.97
CA THR A 10 -16.23 8.34 -14.13
C THR A 10 -16.44 9.82 -14.43
N ALA A 11 -15.38 10.57 -14.78
CA ALA A 11 -15.51 11.97 -15.17
C ALA A 11 -16.21 12.15 -16.53
N ALA A 12 -15.91 11.30 -17.51
CA ALA A 12 -16.57 11.33 -18.82
C ALA A 12 -18.05 10.93 -18.71
N ASP A 13 -18.35 9.88 -17.94
CA ASP A 13 -19.70 9.40 -17.67
C ASP A 13 -20.55 10.47 -16.97
N ALA A 14 -20.01 11.10 -15.91
CA ALA A 14 -20.71 12.18 -15.19
C ALA A 14 -21.04 13.39 -16.07
N ALA A 15 -20.28 13.63 -17.14
CA ALA A 15 -20.52 14.69 -18.11
C ALA A 15 -21.32 14.24 -19.35
N GLY A 16 -21.72 12.97 -19.42
CA GLY A 16 -22.48 12.41 -20.55
C GLY A 16 -21.71 12.46 -21.88
N ARG A 17 -20.38 12.44 -21.84
CA ARG A 17 -19.50 12.55 -23.01
C ARG A 17 -18.74 11.26 -23.25
N PHE A 18 -18.36 11.01 -24.50
CA PHE A 18 -17.34 10.01 -24.81
C PHE A 18 -15.96 10.44 -24.26
N PRO A 19 -15.04 9.48 -24.05
CA PRO A 19 -13.64 9.79 -23.76
C PRO A 19 -13.04 10.71 -24.84
N SER A 20 -12.39 11.76 -24.37
CA SER A 20 -11.72 12.78 -25.16
C SER A 20 -10.23 12.51 -25.25
N GLN A 21 -9.51 13.26 -26.09
CA GLN A 21 -8.06 13.14 -26.20
C GLN A 21 -7.34 13.31 -24.86
N ASN A 22 -7.78 14.24 -24.01
CA ASN A 22 -7.20 14.44 -22.67
C ASN A 22 -7.31 13.20 -21.77
N ASP A 23 -8.41 12.44 -21.89
CA ASP A 23 -8.60 11.20 -21.12
C ASP A 23 -7.65 10.10 -21.61
N LEU A 24 -7.39 10.05 -22.92
CA LEU A 24 -6.45 9.11 -23.54
C LEU A 24 -5.00 9.45 -23.18
N GLU A 25 -4.64 10.73 -23.18
CA GLU A 25 -3.31 11.20 -22.76
C GLU A 25 -3.04 10.85 -21.29
N ALA A 26 -4.02 11.02 -20.40
CA ALA A 26 -3.88 10.60 -19.01
C ALA A 26 -3.60 9.08 -18.87
N VAL A 27 -4.25 8.26 -19.69
CA VAL A 27 -3.99 6.80 -19.72
C VAL A 27 -2.61 6.50 -20.30
N GLN A 28 -2.13 7.26 -21.29
CA GLN A 28 -0.79 7.11 -21.86
C GLN A 28 0.31 7.39 -20.81
N ASP A 29 0.16 8.43 -20.00
CA ASP A 29 1.08 8.70 -18.88
C ASP A 29 1.10 7.58 -17.85
N ASN A 30 -0.06 6.96 -17.61
CA ASN A 30 -0.18 5.80 -16.73
C ASN A 30 0.56 4.56 -17.28
N ILE A 31 0.69 4.41 -18.60
CA ILE A 31 1.49 3.36 -19.23
C ILE A 31 2.99 3.64 -19.02
N GLN A 32 3.43 4.88 -19.24
CA GLN A 32 4.86 5.25 -19.08
C GLN A 32 5.36 5.02 -17.65
N ARG A 33 4.52 5.27 -16.64
CA ARG A 33 4.86 5.03 -15.22
C ARG A 33 4.71 3.57 -14.78
N ALA A 34 4.08 2.72 -15.59
CA ALA A 34 3.73 1.36 -15.19
C ALA A 34 4.96 0.51 -14.85
N ALA A 35 6.03 0.62 -15.64
CA ALA A 35 7.25 -0.16 -15.41
C ALA A 35 7.83 0.06 -14.00
N ALA A 36 8.00 1.32 -13.59
CA ALA A 36 8.60 1.66 -12.29
C ALA A 36 7.76 1.16 -11.10
N ARG A 37 6.42 1.32 -11.15
CA ARG A 37 5.56 0.85 -10.05
C ARG A 37 5.43 -0.67 -10.00
N LEU A 38 5.47 -1.35 -11.15
CA LEU A 38 5.42 -2.81 -11.19
C LEU A 38 6.73 -3.42 -10.73
N GLU A 39 7.88 -2.82 -11.05
CA GLU A 39 9.17 -3.21 -10.50
C GLU A 39 9.20 -3.09 -8.97
N ALA A 40 8.69 -1.99 -8.43
CA ALA A 40 8.57 -1.80 -6.98
C ALA A 40 7.62 -2.82 -6.33
N ALA A 41 6.46 -3.08 -6.96
CA ALA A 41 5.49 -4.07 -6.48
C ALA A 41 6.07 -5.48 -6.47
N GLU A 42 6.83 -5.87 -7.49
CA GLU A 42 7.49 -7.18 -7.57
C GLU A 42 8.53 -7.34 -6.45
N LYS A 43 9.38 -6.31 -6.24
CA LYS A 43 10.38 -6.31 -5.17
C LYS A 43 9.73 -6.37 -3.79
N LEU A 44 8.65 -5.61 -3.57
CA LEU A 44 7.91 -5.64 -2.32
C LEU A 44 7.27 -7.01 -2.08
N ALA A 45 6.65 -7.61 -3.10
CA ALA A 45 6.05 -8.94 -2.99
C ALA A 45 7.10 -10.02 -2.64
N ALA A 46 8.28 -9.97 -3.27
CA ALA A 46 9.37 -10.91 -3.00
C ALA A 46 10.00 -10.69 -1.61
N GLY A 47 10.03 -9.45 -1.10
CA GLY A 47 10.65 -9.07 0.16
C GLY A 47 9.70 -8.89 1.35
N LEU A 48 8.40 -9.16 1.18
CA LEU A 48 7.34 -8.71 2.08
C LEU A 48 7.59 -9.09 3.55
N ASP A 49 7.95 -10.35 3.80
CA ASP A 49 8.14 -10.86 5.17
C ASP A 49 9.34 -10.20 5.86
N ASN A 50 10.42 -9.93 5.11
CA ASN A 50 11.62 -9.27 5.64
C ASN A 50 11.33 -7.81 5.97
N VAL A 51 10.70 -7.07 5.05
CA VAL A 51 10.32 -5.66 5.27
C VAL A 51 9.34 -5.54 6.44
N THR A 52 8.37 -6.47 6.54
CA THR A 52 7.42 -6.51 7.66
C THR A 52 8.13 -6.72 8.99
N ARG A 53 9.10 -7.64 9.04
CA ARG A 53 9.87 -7.94 10.24
C ARG A 53 10.70 -6.73 10.70
N GLU A 54 11.46 -6.13 9.78
CA GLU A 54 12.27 -4.95 10.07
C GLU A 54 11.41 -3.77 10.56
N ALA A 55 10.24 -3.56 9.94
CA ALA A 55 9.31 -2.52 10.37
C ALA A 55 8.75 -2.78 11.78
N GLY A 56 8.39 -4.03 12.09
CA GLY A 56 7.89 -4.42 13.41
C GLY A 56 8.97 -4.27 14.49
N ASP A 57 10.19 -4.73 14.21
CA ASP A 57 11.33 -4.59 15.11
C ASP A 57 11.63 -3.10 15.37
N ALA A 58 11.64 -2.27 14.33
CA ALA A 58 11.82 -0.83 14.46
C ALA A 58 10.73 -0.18 15.35
N CYS A 59 9.47 -0.60 15.22
CA CYS A 59 8.37 -0.12 16.06
C CYS A 59 8.62 -0.42 17.54
N PHE A 60 8.90 -1.69 17.89
CA PHE A 60 9.10 -2.09 19.28
C PHE A 60 10.43 -1.61 19.86
N ASN A 61 11.46 -1.40 19.04
CA ASN A 61 12.72 -0.78 19.46
C ASN A 61 12.53 0.69 19.82
N LYS A 62 11.73 1.42 19.02
CA LYS A 62 11.42 2.84 19.28
C LYS A 62 10.44 3.01 20.45
N TYR A 63 9.47 2.12 20.58
CA TYR A 63 8.38 2.20 21.54
C TYR A 63 8.40 1.01 22.51
N ALA A 64 9.51 0.85 23.24
CA ALA A 64 9.72 -0.28 24.14
C ALA A 64 8.64 -0.40 25.25
N TYR A 65 7.99 0.71 25.63
CA TYR A 65 6.91 0.72 26.61
C TYR A 65 5.71 -0.15 26.19
N LEU A 66 5.50 -0.37 24.89
CA LEU A 66 4.38 -1.19 24.39
C LEU A 66 4.42 -2.63 24.88
N ARG A 67 5.58 -3.12 25.36
CA ARG A 67 5.75 -4.47 25.92
C ARG A 67 5.41 -4.57 27.41
N GLN A 68 5.10 -3.46 28.07
CA GLN A 68 4.74 -3.45 29.49
C GLN A 68 3.35 -4.09 29.72
N PRO A 69 3.08 -4.68 30.90
CA PRO A 69 1.78 -5.25 31.21
C PRO A 69 0.65 -4.24 31.02
N GLY A 70 -0.40 -4.62 30.28
CA GLY A 70 -1.57 -3.76 30.00
C GLY A 70 -1.46 -2.97 28.69
N GLU A 71 -0.30 -2.94 28.05
CA GLU A 71 -0.07 -2.20 26.80
C GLU A 71 -0.37 -3.03 25.54
N ALA A 72 -0.22 -2.40 24.37
CA ALA A 72 -0.61 -2.98 23.09
C ALA A 72 0.23 -4.19 22.64
N GLY A 73 1.40 -4.42 23.23
CA GLY A 73 2.32 -5.54 22.93
C GLY A 73 2.70 -6.36 24.17
N ASP A 74 1.85 -6.36 25.20
CA ASP A 74 2.09 -7.02 26.50
C ASP A 74 2.16 -8.57 26.47
N SER A 75 1.89 -9.17 25.31
CA SER A 75 1.83 -10.61 25.11
C SER A 75 2.25 -10.97 23.69
N GLN A 76 2.81 -12.16 23.51
CA GLN A 76 3.32 -12.59 22.20
C GLN A 76 2.23 -12.57 21.12
N VAL A 77 1.00 -12.98 21.46
CA VAL A 77 -0.14 -12.94 20.52
C VAL A 77 -0.44 -11.51 20.03
N LYS A 78 -0.31 -10.50 20.89
CA LYS A 78 -0.51 -9.10 20.48
C LYS A 78 0.64 -8.58 19.63
N VAL A 79 1.88 -8.96 19.97
CA VAL A 79 3.06 -8.66 19.14
C VAL A 79 2.88 -9.26 17.75
N ASP A 80 2.53 -10.54 17.63
CA ASP A 80 2.31 -11.22 16.35
C ASP A 80 1.22 -10.53 15.51
N LYS A 81 0.14 -10.04 16.15
CA LYS A 81 -0.90 -9.24 15.49
C LYS A 81 -0.36 -7.91 14.95
N CYS A 82 0.54 -7.24 15.66
CA CYS A 82 1.17 -6.01 15.19
C CYS A 82 1.97 -6.25 13.90
N TYR A 83 2.80 -7.30 13.86
CA TYR A 83 3.54 -7.67 12.64
C TYR A 83 2.59 -8.08 11.51
N ARG A 84 1.51 -8.80 11.82
CA ARG A 84 0.46 -9.11 10.84
C ARG A 84 -0.14 -7.84 10.24
N ASP A 85 -0.47 -6.84 11.06
CA ASP A 85 -1.10 -5.60 10.60
C ASP A 85 -0.14 -4.76 9.74
N LEU A 86 1.15 -4.72 10.09
CA LEU A 86 2.19 -4.14 9.21
C LEU A 86 2.24 -4.86 7.86
N GLY A 87 2.20 -6.20 7.88
CA GLY A 87 2.12 -6.99 6.66
C GLY A 87 0.82 -6.78 5.88
N HIS A 88 -0.28 -6.41 6.53
CA HIS A 88 -1.52 -6.03 5.84
C HIS A 88 -1.36 -4.68 5.14
N TYR A 89 -0.78 -3.68 5.79
CA TYR A 89 -0.52 -2.39 5.16
C TYR A 89 0.40 -2.52 3.95
N LEU A 90 1.49 -3.29 4.07
CA LEU A 90 2.41 -3.52 2.96
C LEU A 90 1.78 -4.30 1.79
N ARG A 91 0.72 -5.10 2.02
CA ARG A 91 -0.03 -5.75 0.92
C ARG A 91 -1.00 -4.81 0.21
N LEU A 92 -1.39 -3.71 0.84
CA LEU A 92 -2.28 -2.70 0.25
C LEU A 92 -1.51 -1.64 -0.54
N ILE A 93 -0.23 -1.46 -0.22
CA ILE A 93 0.73 -0.60 -0.94
C ILE A 93 1.14 -1.30 -2.23
#